data_AF-A0A151EU29-F1
#
_entry.id   AF-A0A151EU29-F1
#
_cell.length_a   1.000
_cell.length_b   1.000
_cell.length_c   1.000
_cell.angle_alpha   90.00
_cell.angle_beta   90.00
_cell.angle_gamma   90.00
#
_symmetry.space_group_name_H-M   'P 1'
#
loop_
_entity.id
_entity.type
_entity.pdbx_description
1 polymer ?
#
loop_
_entity_poly.entity_id
_entity_poly.type
_entity_poly.pdbx_seq_one_letter_code
_entity_poly.pdbx_strand_id
1 'polypeptide(L)'
;MINKLRPKTKSKGVDIVKSSKVTHRINTIAFELLEKHPEGIRWSELLSKIKLTDPNLHPKTVNGCIWKLAERFPDKVYKPSKGLFRLLKYKSL
;
A
#
# COMPACT_ATOMS: atom_id res chain seq x y z
N MET A 1 -35.20 24.92 16.60
CA MET A 1 -33.74 25.09 16.67
C MET A 1 -33.21 24.19 17.77
N ILE A 2 -32.67 23.01 17.45
CA ILE A 2 -31.97 22.15 18.42
C ILE A 2 -30.63 21.75 17.83
N ASN A 3 -29.57 22.29 18.41
CA ASN A 3 -28.19 22.05 18.03
C ASN A 3 -27.79 20.68 18.61
N LYS A 4 -27.70 19.64 17.79
CA LYS A 4 -27.23 18.32 18.26
C LYS A 4 -25.72 18.26 18.10
N LEU A 5 -25.05 18.34 19.24
CA LEU A 5 -23.62 18.14 19.45
C LEU A 5 -23.11 16.94 18.63
N ARG A 6 -22.05 17.17 17.86
CA ARG A 6 -21.32 16.14 17.10
C ARG A 6 -20.40 15.39 18.07
N PRO A 7 -20.60 14.09 18.37
CA PRO A 7 -19.68 13.38 19.24
C PRO A 7 -18.37 13.12 18.47
N LYS A 8 -17.25 13.51 19.07
CA LYS A 8 -15.91 13.12 18.63
C LYS A 8 -15.65 11.63 18.94
N THR A 9 -14.95 11.00 17.99
CA THR A 9 -14.11 9.79 18.08
C THR A 9 -14.75 8.45 18.48
N LYS A 10 -14.66 7.46 17.57
CA LYS A 10 -14.24 6.08 17.90
C LYS A 10 -13.39 5.50 16.78
N SER A 11 -12.09 5.36 17.04
CA SER A 11 -11.22 4.35 16.46
C SER A 11 -11.90 2.98 16.59
N LYS A 12 -12.10 2.29 15.48
CA LYS A 12 -12.56 0.89 15.47
C LYS A 12 -11.60 0.09 14.59
N GLY A 13 -11.17 -1.04 15.15
CA GLY A 13 -10.15 -1.94 14.63
C GLY A 13 -10.37 -2.31 13.17
N VAL A 14 -9.26 -2.36 12.43
CA VAL A 14 -9.24 -2.92 11.09
C VAL A 14 -9.30 -4.43 11.26
N ASP A 15 -10.51 -4.99 11.19
CA ASP A 15 -10.71 -6.43 11.09
C ASP A 15 -10.03 -6.92 9.80
N ILE A 16 -8.91 -7.63 9.98
CA ILE A 16 -8.07 -8.20 8.92
C ILE A 16 -8.79 -9.42 8.34
N VAL A 17 -9.85 -9.20 7.57
CA VAL A 17 -10.34 -10.24 6.66
C VAL A 17 -9.34 -10.31 5.52
N LYS A 18 -8.40 -11.26 5.60
CA LYS A 18 -7.45 -11.57 4.53
C LYS A 18 -8.26 -11.88 3.26
N SER A 19 -8.40 -10.89 2.37
CA SER A 19 -9.15 -11.09 1.12
C SER A 19 -8.39 -12.10 0.27
N SER A 20 -9.10 -13.14 -0.20
CA SER A 20 -8.55 -14.18 -1.08
C SER A 20 -8.13 -13.64 -2.45
N LYS A 21 -8.56 -12.43 -2.80
CA LYS A 21 -8.25 -11.79 -4.09
C LYS A 21 -6.74 -11.56 -4.21
N VAL A 22 -6.15 -12.09 -5.27
CA VAL A 22 -4.71 -11.97 -5.61
C VAL A 22 -4.24 -10.51 -5.56
N THR A 23 -5.02 -9.57 -6.10
CA THR A 23 -4.67 -8.13 -6.06
C THR A 23 -4.62 -7.56 -4.65
N HIS A 24 -5.52 -7.99 -3.76
CA HIS A 24 -5.48 -7.52 -2.37
C HIS A 24 -4.21 -8.02 -1.68
N ARG A 25 -3.87 -9.32 -1.83
CA ARG A 25 -2.62 -9.89 -1.31
C ARG A 25 -1.38 -9.12 -1.78
N ILE A 26 -1.29 -8.83 -3.08
CA ILE A 26 -0.18 -8.03 -3.64
C ILE A 26 -0.12 -6.65 -3.00
N ASN A 27 -1.25 -5.94 -2.90
CA ASN A 27 -1.27 -4.61 -2.32
C ASN A 27 -0.89 -4.63 -0.83
N THR A 28 -1.39 -5.60 -0.07
CA THR A 28 -1.05 -5.77 1.35
C THR A 28 0.45 -5.96 1.54
N ILE A 29 1.07 -6.89 0.79
CA ILE A 29 2.52 -7.11 0.85
C ILE A 29 3.27 -5.83 0.44
N ALA A 30 2.82 -5.13 -0.62
CA ALA A 30 3.45 -3.89 -1.05
C ALA A 30 3.40 -2.80 0.03
N PHE A 31 2.27 -2.63 0.72
CA PHE A 31 2.14 -1.68 1.82
C PHE A 31 3.01 -2.07 3.01
N GLU A 32 3.04 -3.34 3.40
CA GLU A 32 3.91 -3.83 4.49
C GLU A 32 5.40 -3.61 4.19
N LEU A 33 5.81 -3.80 2.93
CA LEU A 33 7.18 -3.51 2.52
C LEU A 33 7.47 -2.01 2.57
N LEU A 34 6.59 -1.17 2.01
CA LEU A 34 6.79 0.29 2.03
C LEU A 34 6.73 0.88 3.46
N GLU A 35 6.02 0.25 4.38
CA GLU A 35 6.02 0.60 5.81
C GLU A 35 7.40 0.38 6.45
N LYS A 36 8.06 -0.74 6.09
CA LYS A 36 9.40 -1.11 6.61
C LYS A 36 10.53 -0.30 5.98
N HIS A 37 10.24 0.46 4.93
CA HIS A 37 11.21 1.24 4.15
C HIS A 37 10.75 2.69 4.05
N PRO A 38 10.93 3.50 5.11
CA PRO A 38 10.49 4.89 5.12
C PRO A 38 11.07 5.73 3.99
N GLU A 39 12.25 5.39 3.47
CA GLU A 39 12.91 6.00 2.30
C GLU A 39 12.24 5.67 0.96
N GLY A 40 11.41 4.64 0.92
CA GLY A 40 10.77 4.09 -0.28
C GLY A 40 11.56 2.97 -0.94
N ILE A 41 10.93 2.26 -1.87
CA ILE A 41 11.51 1.09 -2.54
C ILE A 41 11.47 1.27 -4.05
N ARG A 42 12.55 0.88 -4.73
CA ARG A 42 12.62 0.87 -6.20
C ARG A 42 11.72 -0.22 -6.78
N TRP A 43 11.15 0.04 -7.94
CA TRP A 43 10.17 -0.85 -8.58
C TRP A 43 10.65 -2.29 -8.74
N SER A 44 11.85 -2.49 -9.28
CA SER A 44 12.45 -3.82 -9.45
C SER A 44 12.62 -4.55 -8.13
N GLU A 45 13.08 -3.85 -7.09
CA GLU A 45 13.26 -4.39 -5.76
C GLU A 45 11.91 -4.74 -5.10
N LEU A 46 10.91 -3.85 -5.22
CA LEU A 46 9.56 -4.08 -4.71
C LEU A 46 8.93 -5.32 -5.36
N LEU A 47 9.07 -5.47 -6.68
CA LEU A 47 8.61 -6.67 -7.40
C LEU A 47 9.31 -7.94 -6.90
N SER A 48 10.63 -7.92 -6.75
CA SER A 48 11.41 -9.06 -6.26
C SER A 48 10.99 -9.43 -4.85
N LYS A 49 10.88 -8.45 -3.94
CA LYS A 49 10.45 -8.68 -2.56
C LYS A 49 9.05 -9.27 -2.49
N ILE A 50 8.08 -8.79 -3.28
CA ILE A 50 6.73 -9.36 -3.30
C ILE A 50 6.72 -10.82 -3.77
N LYS A 51 7.47 -11.13 -4.84
CA LYS A 51 7.57 -12.51 -5.36
C LYS A 51 8.25 -13.45 -4.37
N LEU A 52 9.24 -12.96 -3.62
CA LEU A 52 9.90 -13.74 -2.57
C LEU A 52 8.97 -13.97 -1.37
N THR A 53 8.19 -12.97 -0.97
CA THR A 53 7.20 -13.09 0.11
C THR A 53 6.08 -14.08 -0.22
N ASP A 54 5.64 -14.11 -1.47
CA ASP A 54 4.55 -14.99 -1.91
C ASP A 54 4.80 -15.52 -3.34
N PRO A 55 5.53 -16.64 -3.48
CA PRO A 55 5.90 -17.22 -4.77
C PRO A 55 4.71 -17.70 -5.62
N ASN A 56 3.52 -17.85 -5.02
CA ASN A 56 2.31 -18.26 -5.72
C ASN A 56 1.69 -17.12 -6.53
N LEU A 57 2.16 -15.87 -6.35
CA LEU A 57 1.65 -14.73 -7.09
C LEU A 57 2.20 -14.71 -8.51
N HIS A 58 1.30 -14.77 -9.50
CA HIS A 58 1.68 -14.74 -10.90
C HIS A 58 2.45 -13.44 -11.25
N PRO A 59 3.66 -13.51 -11.84
CA PRO A 59 4.52 -12.34 -12.07
C PRO A 59 3.85 -11.20 -12.83
N LYS A 60 3.03 -11.50 -13.86
CA LYS A 60 2.32 -10.48 -14.65
C LYS A 60 1.31 -9.69 -13.81
N THR A 61 0.68 -10.35 -12.84
CA THR A 61 -0.30 -9.72 -11.96
C THR A 61 0.39 -8.82 -10.94
N VAL A 62 1.52 -9.26 -10.38
CA VAL A 62 2.36 -8.43 -9.52
C VAL A 62 2.80 -7.18 -10.27
N ASN A 63 3.38 -7.33 -11.46
CA ASN A 63 3.83 -6.22 -12.29
C ASN A 63 2.71 -5.19 -12.55
N GLY A 64 1.54 -5.66 -12.99
CA GLY A 64 0.40 -4.78 -13.28
C GLY A 64 -0.16 -4.07 -12.04
N CYS A 65 -0.19 -4.74 -10.88
CA CYS A 65 -0.65 -4.13 -9.64
C CYS A 65 0.33 -3.06 -9.14
N ILE A 66 1.63 -3.34 -9.18
CA ILE A 66 2.65 -2.40 -8.70
C ILE A 66 2.81 -1.20 -9.65
N TRP A 67 2.72 -1.40 -10.96
CA TRP A 67 2.71 -0.30 -11.93
C TRP A 67 1.64 0.74 -11.59
N LYS A 68 0.42 0.28 -11.28
CA LYS A 68 -0.75 1.11 -10.95
C LYS A 68 -0.86 1.47 -9.46
N LEU A 69 0.13 1.15 -8.63
CA LEU A 69 0.00 1.28 -7.17
C LEU A 69 -0.26 2.73 -6.73
N ALA A 70 0.53 3.68 -7.23
CA ALA A 70 0.37 5.10 -6.90
C ALA A 70 -0.89 5.72 -7.52
N GLU A 71 -1.33 5.22 -8.69
CA GLU A 71 -2.58 5.65 -9.33
C GLU A 71 -3.81 5.15 -8.56
N ARG A 72 -3.73 3.93 -8.00
CA ARG A 72 -4.83 3.30 -7.24
C ARG A 72 -4.94 3.83 -5.81
N PHE A 73 -3.83 4.26 -5.23
CA PHE A 73 -3.76 4.76 -3.85
C PHE A 73 -3.04 6.11 -3.79
N PRO A 74 -3.53 7.13 -4.50
CA PRO A 74 -2.86 8.45 -4.57
C PRO A 74 -2.88 9.18 -3.23
N ASP A 75 -3.77 8.80 -2.33
CA ASP A 75 -3.87 9.26 -0.94
C ASP A 75 -2.86 8.59 0.01
N LYS A 76 -2.16 7.53 -0.44
CA LYS A 76 -1.23 6.76 0.40
C LYS A 76 0.17 6.64 -0.18
N VAL A 77 0.30 6.51 -1.49
CA VAL A 77 1.57 6.22 -2.18
C VAL A 77 1.84 7.31 -3.19
N TYR A 78 3.07 7.83 -3.18
CA TYR A 78 3.57 8.73 -4.21
C TYR A 78 4.92 8.23 -4.74
N LYS A 79 5.38 8.86 -5.82
CA LYS A 79 6.66 8.52 -6.46
C LYS A 79 7.59 9.73 -6.39
N PRO A 80 8.57 9.75 -5.46
CA PRO A 80 9.53 10.85 -5.36
C PRO A 80 10.40 10.99 -6.62
N SER A 81 10.65 9.88 -7.32
CA SER A 81 11.37 9.82 -8.59
C SER A 81 10.87 8.64 -9.44
N LYS A 82 11.33 8.55 -10.70
CA LYS A 82 10.88 7.49 -11.61
C LYS A 82 11.22 6.10 -11.04
N GLY A 83 10.17 5.33 -10.76
CA GLY A 83 10.29 3.96 -10.28
C GLY A 83 10.61 3.84 -8.79
N LEU A 84 10.62 4.92 -8.01
CA LEU A 84 10.67 4.87 -6.56
C LEU A 84 9.25 5.03 -6.00
N PHE A 85 8.82 4.13 -5.12
CA PHE A 85 7.53 4.18 -4.46
C PHE A 85 7.74 4.45 -2.97
N ARG A 86 6.98 5.39 -2.38
CA ARG A 86 7.09 5.78 -0.97
C ARG A 86 5.71 6.10 -0.39
N LEU A 87 5.50 5.83 0.90
CA LEU A 87 4.26 6.23 1.57
C LEU A 87 4.24 7.74 1.82
N LEU A 88 3.09 8.36 1.60
CA LEU A 88 2.90 9.80 1.79
C LEU A 88 3.19 10.26 3.22
N LYS A 89 2.90 9.43 4.22
CA LYS A 89 3.19 9.75 5.63
C LYS A 89 4.68 9.94 5.93
N TYR A 90 5.58 9.47 5.05
CA TYR A 90 7.02 9.65 5.18
C TYR A 90 7.56 10.80 4.33
N LYS A 91 6.72 11.54 3.60
CA LYS A 91 7.17 12.62 2.69
C LYS A 91 7.90 13.77 3.41
N SER A 92 7.67 13.94 4.71
CA SER A 92 8.27 14.99 5.53
C SER A 92 9.39 14.48 6.45
N LEU A 93 9.82 13.22 6.28
CA LEU A 93 11.06 12.69 6.84
C LEU A 93 12.19 12.92 5.84
#